data_AF-N6VB25-F1
#
_entry.id   AF-N6VB25-F1
#
_cell.length_a   1.000
_cell.length_b   1.000
_cell.length_c   1.000
_cell.angle_alpha   90.00
_cell.angle_beta   90.00
_cell.angle_gamma   90.00
#
_symmetry.space_group_name_H-M   'P 1'
#
loop_
_entity.id
_entity.type
_entity.pdbx_description
1 polymer ?
#
loop_
_entity_poly.entity_id
_entity_poly.type
_entity_poly.pdbx_seq_one_letter_code
_entity_poly.pdbx_strand_id
1 'polypeptide(L)'
;MHVLANEGLRDNAYLDRSTRQALLLAPELTTLKGTRGAVLARLGRHEEALAMLAEADDSNDAFRCFNAAFRALAHFHAGRKDQATAELEIATAILQSQDWTNSIGGRIVDGVIAEISRTLIEPRKNAGQPATVTRASAVI
;
A
#
# COMPACT_ATOMS: atom_id res chain seq x y z
N MET A 1 18.20 -8.90 -15.36
CA MET A 1 17.34 -7.85 -14.76
C MET A 1 15.90 -7.81 -15.31
N HIS A 2 15.57 -8.42 -16.47
CA HIS A 2 14.21 -8.35 -17.05
C HIS A 2 13.21 -9.44 -16.57
N VAL A 3 13.69 -10.57 -16.02
CA VAL A 3 12.83 -11.72 -15.65
C VAL A 3 12.11 -11.50 -14.30
N LEU A 4 12.82 -10.98 -13.30
CA LEU A 4 12.28 -10.76 -11.95
C LEU A 4 11.19 -9.68 -11.88
N ALA A 5 11.29 -8.65 -12.73
CA ALA A 5 10.24 -7.63 -12.84
C ALA A 5 8.94 -8.20 -13.42
N ASN A 6 9.04 -9.20 -14.30
CA ASN A 6 7.89 -9.80 -14.97
C ASN A 6 7.15 -10.80 -14.06
N GLU A 7 7.85 -11.48 -13.16
CA GLU A 7 7.25 -12.38 -12.17
C GLU A 7 6.45 -11.60 -11.11
N GLY A 8 7.02 -10.53 -10.54
CA GLY A 8 6.30 -9.68 -9.58
C GLY A 8 5.04 -9.01 -10.15
N LEU A 9 5.05 -8.63 -11.44
CA LEU A 9 3.85 -8.12 -12.12
C LEU A 9 2.80 -9.20 -12.43
N ARG A 10 3.23 -10.43 -12.76
CA ARG A 10 2.31 -11.57 -13.00
C ARG A 10 1.61 -12.00 -11.73
N ASP A 11 2.34 -12.03 -10.61
CA ASP A 11 1.79 -12.37 -9.30
C ASP A 11 0.76 -11.32 -8.86
N ASN A 12 1.05 -10.04 -9.09
CA ASN A 12 0.15 -8.93 -8.80
C ASN A 12 -1.15 -8.96 -9.63
N ALA A 13 -1.07 -9.24 -10.93
CA ALA A 13 -2.24 -9.37 -11.79
C ALA A 13 -3.09 -10.61 -11.43
N TYR A 14 -2.43 -11.71 -11.05
CA TYR A 14 -3.11 -12.91 -10.55
C TYR A 14 -3.84 -12.64 -9.24
N LEU A 15 -3.21 -11.94 -8.29
CA LEU A 15 -3.82 -11.56 -7.01
C LEU A 15 -4.99 -10.58 -7.20
N ASP A 16 -4.88 -9.60 -8.10
CA ASP A 16 -5.99 -8.70 -8.43
C ASP A 16 -7.22 -9.47 -8.94
N ARG A 17 -7.01 -10.36 -9.92
CA ARG A 17 -8.08 -11.19 -10.47
C ARG A 17 -8.68 -12.11 -9.43
N SER A 18 -7.84 -12.80 -8.66
CA SER A 18 -8.27 -13.81 -7.69
C SER A 18 -9.07 -13.19 -6.55
N THR A 19 -8.60 -12.06 -5.99
CA THR A 19 -9.32 -11.35 -4.92
C THR A 19 -10.64 -10.76 -5.41
N ARG A 20 -10.69 -10.26 -6.65
CA ARG A 20 -11.94 -9.81 -7.26
C ARG A 20 -12.93 -10.96 -7.43
N GLN A 21 -12.47 -12.12 -7.91
CA GLN A 21 -13.31 -13.30 -8.08
C GLN A 21 -13.83 -13.83 -6.74
N ALA A 22 -12.98 -13.84 -5.70
CA ALA A 22 -13.37 -14.26 -4.36
C ALA A 22 -14.51 -13.40 -3.80
N LEU A 23 -14.43 -12.06 -3.94
CA LEU A 23 -15.51 -11.16 -3.52
C LEU A 23 -16.80 -11.34 -4.32
N LEU A 24 -16.73 -11.71 -5.60
CA LEU A 24 -17.93 -12.01 -6.39
C LEU A 24 -18.65 -13.28 -5.89
N LEU A 25 -17.89 -14.25 -5.36
CA LEU A 25 -18.43 -15.51 -4.87
C LEU A 25 -18.96 -15.41 -3.41
N ALA A 26 -18.36 -14.55 -2.59
CA ALA A 26 -18.72 -14.36 -1.19
C ALA A 26 -18.65 -12.86 -0.81
N PRO A 27 -19.59 -12.03 -1.30
CA PRO A 27 -19.57 -10.58 -1.07
C PRO A 27 -19.77 -10.18 0.40
N GLU A 28 -20.44 -11.03 1.18
CA GLU A 28 -20.67 -10.85 2.61
C GLU A 28 -19.43 -11.11 3.48
N LEU A 29 -18.41 -11.79 2.94
CA LEU A 29 -17.20 -12.11 3.69
C LEU A 29 -16.26 -10.90 3.73
N THR A 30 -16.46 -10.04 4.73
CA THR A 30 -15.75 -8.77 4.91
C THR A 30 -14.23 -8.91 5.05
N THR A 31 -13.72 -10.06 5.47
CA THR A 31 -12.27 -10.36 5.49
C THR A 31 -11.65 -10.38 4.08
N LEU A 32 -12.42 -10.75 3.05
CA LEU A 32 -11.96 -10.68 1.65
C LEU A 32 -11.81 -9.23 1.18
N LYS A 33 -12.59 -8.30 1.73
CA LYS A 33 -12.45 -6.86 1.42
C LYS A 33 -11.12 -6.33 1.93
N GLY A 34 -10.69 -6.73 3.13
CA GLY A 34 -9.36 -6.41 3.65
C GLY A 34 -8.23 -6.94 2.75
N THR A 35 -8.34 -8.21 2.33
CA THR A 35 -7.38 -8.84 1.41
C THR A 35 -7.31 -8.11 0.06
N ARG A 36 -8.48 -7.80 -0.53
CA ARG A 36 -8.59 -7.04 -1.78
C ARG A 36 -7.98 -5.64 -1.62
N GLY A 37 -8.29 -4.96 -0.52
CA GLY A 37 -7.76 -3.66 -0.18
C GLY A 37 -6.24 -3.63 -0.11
N ALA A 38 -5.63 -4.62 0.55
CA ALA A 38 -4.17 -4.80 0.61
C ALA A 38 -3.56 -4.96 -0.80
N VAL A 39 -4.16 -5.78 -1.66
CA VAL A 39 -3.72 -5.96 -3.05
C VAL A 39 -3.82 -4.64 -3.83
N LEU A 40 -4.94 -3.94 -3.73
CA LEU A 40 -5.16 -2.65 -4.39
C LEU A 40 -4.16 -1.59 -3.93
N ALA A 41 -3.82 -1.55 -2.63
CA ALA A 41 -2.84 -0.62 -2.09
C ALA A 41 -1.46 -0.83 -2.73
N ARG A 42 -1.02 -2.09 -2.85
CA ARG A 42 0.27 -2.46 -3.48
C ARG A 42 0.29 -2.25 -5.00
N LEU A 43 -0.87 -2.34 -5.65
CA LEU A 43 -1.03 -2.07 -7.08
C LEU A 43 -1.03 -0.58 -7.44
N GLY A 44 -0.99 0.33 -6.46
CA GLY A 44 -1.09 1.77 -6.73
C GLY A 44 -2.52 2.31 -6.82
N ARG A 45 -3.53 1.46 -6.59
CA ARG A 45 -4.97 1.82 -6.71
C ARG A 45 -5.49 2.31 -5.36
N HIS A 46 -4.91 3.41 -4.87
CA HIS A 46 -5.01 3.82 -3.47
C HIS A 46 -6.44 4.16 -3.01
N GLU A 47 -7.22 4.91 -3.80
CA GLU A 47 -8.60 5.24 -3.41
C GLU A 47 -9.50 4.00 -3.34
N GLU A 48 -9.35 3.08 -4.30
CA GLU A 48 -10.09 1.82 -4.29
C GLU A 48 -9.68 0.93 -3.11
N ALA A 49 -8.39 0.93 -2.77
CA ALA A 49 -7.89 0.25 -1.58
C ALA A 49 -8.55 0.77 -0.31
N LEU A 50 -8.60 2.10 -0.14
CA LEU A 50 -9.22 2.74 1.02
C LEU A 50 -10.72 2.43 1.11
N ALA A 51 -11.44 2.47 -0.01
CA ALA A 51 -12.86 2.09 -0.04
C ALA A 51 -13.07 0.63 0.41
N MET A 52 -12.26 -0.31 -0.10
CA MET A 52 -12.35 -1.71 0.32
C MET A 52 -11.96 -1.92 1.79
N LEU A 53 -10.92 -1.24 2.26
CA LEU A 53 -10.43 -1.35 3.64
C LEU A 53 -11.35 -0.67 4.66
N ALA A 54 -12.17 0.29 4.25
CA ALA A 54 -13.18 0.93 5.10
C ALA A 54 -14.36 0.00 5.40
N GLU A 55 -14.62 -0.97 4.52
CA GLU A 55 -15.68 -1.97 4.68
C GLU A 55 -15.14 -3.34 5.14
N ALA A 56 -13.83 -3.43 5.41
CA ALA A 56 -13.18 -4.67 5.82
C ALA A 56 -13.52 -5.05 7.26
N ASP A 57 -13.38 -6.33 7.57
CA ASP A 57 -13.56 -6.83 8.93
C ASP A 57 -12.45 -6.28 9.85
N ASP A 58 -12.83 -5.55 10.89
CA ASP A 58 -11.93 -5.10 11.96
C ASP A 58 -12.33 -5.72 13.33
N SER A 59 -13.08 -6.83 13.31
CA SER A 59 -13.63 -7.48 14.53
C SER A 59 -12.57 -8.09 15.46
N ASN A 60 -11.36 -8.32 14.98
CA ASN A 60 -10.25 -8.79 15.80
C ASN A 60 -8.96 -8.03 15.51
N ASP A 61 -8.02 -8.16 16.43
CA ASP A 61 -6.75 -7.44 16.38
C ASP A 61 -5.89 -7.82 15.17
N ALA A 62 -5.98 -9.05 14.65
CA ALA A 62 -5.23 -9.44 13.46
C ALA A 62 -5.71 -8.66 12.25
N PHE A 63 -7.00 -8.69 11.98
CA PHE A 63 -7.55 -7.98 10.83
C PHE A 63 -7.40 -6.47 10.98
N ARG A 64 -7.68 -5.92 12.17
CA ARG A 64 -7.50 -4.50 12.45
C ARG A 64 -6.06 -4.04 12.27
N CYS A 65 -5.09 -4.84 12.69
CA CYS A 65 -3.67 -4.55 12.49
C CYS A 65 -3.29 -4.52 11.00
N PHE A 66 -3.68 -5.55 10.24
CA PHE A 66 -3.34 -5.60 8.81
C PHE A 66 -4.07 -4.53 8.01
N ASN A 67 -5.35 -4.31 8.26
CA ASN A 67 -6.14 -3.31 7.57
C ASN A 67 -5.57 -1.91 7.84
N ALA A 68 -5.20 -1.60 9.08
CA ALA A 68 -4.53 -0.34 9.42
C ALA A 68 -3.20 -0.16 8.68
N ALA A 69 -2.34 -1.19 8.66
CA ALA A 69 -1.08 -1.11 7.92
C ALA A 69 -1.31 -0.82 6.41
N PHE A 70 -2.26 -1.49 5.77
CA PHE A 70 -2.52 -1.26 4.34
C PHE A 70 -3.29 0.05 4.06
N ARG A 71 -4.10 0.55 5.01
CA ARG A 71 -4.67 1.90 4.93
C ARG A 71 -3.57 2.95 5.02
N ALA A 72 -2.60 2.76 5.92
CA ALA A 72 -1.43 3.63 6.01
C ALA A 72 -0.66 3.71 4.69
N LEU A 73 -0.42 2.55 4.06
CA LEU A 73 0.25 2.48 2.77
C LEU A 73 -0.51 3.23 1.68
N ALA A 74 -1.83 3.03 1.60
CA ALA A 74 -2.68 3.69 0.61
C ALA A 74 -2.74 5.21 0.85
N HIS A 75 -2.90 5.65 2.10
CA HIS A 75 -2.89 7.07 2.45
C HIS A 75 -1.54 7.73 2.14
N PHE A 76 -0.44 7.06 2.46
CA PHE A 76 0.90 7.57 2.22
C PHE A 76 1.14 7.85 0.73
N HIS A 77 0.88 6.88 -0.13
CA HIS A 77 1.06 7.02 -1.58
C HIS A 77 0.02 7.96 -2.22
N ALA A 78 -1.14 8.17 -1.58
CA ALA A 78 -2.09 9.21 -1.94
C ALA A 78 -1.72 10.62 -1.42
N GLY A 79 -0.55 10.80 -0.79
CA GLY A 79 -0.08 12.08 -0.27
C GLY A 79 -0.72 12.52 1.06
N ARG A 80 -1.52 11.65 1.68
CA ARG A 80 -2.25 11.85 2.93
C ARG A 80 -1.41 11.39 4.13
N LYS A 81 -0.32 12.10 4.38
CA LYS A 81 0.72 11.70 5.34
C LYS A 81 0.21 11.60 6.78
N ASP A 82 -0.62 12.54 7.22
CA ASP A 82 -1.14 12.55 8.59
C ASP A 82 -2.03 11.33 8.85
N GLN A 83 -2.91 11.00 7.90
CA GLN A 83 -3.72 9.77 7.97
C GLN A 83 -2.85 8.51 7.93
N ALA A 84 -1.77 8.50 7.13
CA ALA A 84 -0.86 7.37 7.10
C ALA A 84 -0.15 7.14 8.44
N THR A 85 0.30 8.20 9.09
CA THR A 85 0.91 8.12 10.43
C THR A 85 -0.07 7.59 11.45
N ALA A 86 -1.30 8.11 11.49
CA ALA A 86 -2.33 7.64 12.42
C ALA A 86 -2.63 6.13 12.26
N GLU A 87 -2.71 5.64 11.02
CA GLU A 87 -2.94 4.22 10.75
C GLU A 87 -1.73 3.34 11.12
N LEU A 88 -0.50 3.84 10.97
CA LEU A 88 0.69 3.13 11.45
C LEU A 88 0.73 3.03 12.97
N GLU A 89 0.35 4.09 13.68
CA GLU A 89 0.26 4.07 15.15
C GLU A 89 -0.71 2.99 15.62
N ILE A 90 -1.86 2.84 14.95
CA ILE A 90 -2.81 1.76 15.22
C ILE A 90 -2.17 0.39 15.01
N ALA A 91 -1.54 0.16 13.85
CA ALA A 91 -0.93 -1.13 13.52
C ALA A 91 0.21 -1.49 14.49
N THR A 92 1.09 -0.55 14.80
CA THR A 92 2.22 -0.77 15.72
C THR A 92 1.75 -1.02 17.15
N ALA A 93 0.73 -0.29 17.63
CA ALA A 93 0.17 -0.52 18.95
C ALA A 93 -0.36 -1.95 19.11
N ILE A 94 -1.06 -2.47 18.09
CA ILE A 94 -1.59 -3.84 18.10
C ILE A 94 -0.46 -4.87 18.05
N LEU A 95 0.53 -4.69 17.16
CA LEU A 95 1.68 -5.60 17.09
C LEU A 95 2.38 -5.75 18.43
N GLN A 96 2.60 -4.63 19.13
CA GLN A 96 3.25 -4.60 20.43
C GLN A 96 2.38 -5.25 21.50
N SER A 97 1.07 -4.96 21.53
CA SER A 97 0.18 -5.52 22.54
C SER A 97 -0.02 -7.04 22.38
N GLN A 98 0.06 -7.56 21.16
CA GLN A 98 -0.12 -8.97 20.83
C GLN A 98 1.21 -9.77 20.79
N ASP A 99 2.36 -9.12 21.03
CA ASP A 99 3.71 -9.69 20.88
C ASP A 99 3.95 -10.36 19.51
N TRP A 100 3.39 -9.77 18.45
CA TRP A 100 3.44 -10.32 17.09
C TRP A 100 4.68 -9.89 16.30
N THR A 101 5.58 -9.14 16.92
CA THR A 101 6.79 -8.58 16.29
C THR A 101 7.60 -9.65 15.54
N ASN A 102 7.72 -10.86 16.10
CA ASN A 102 8.48 -11.96 15.47
C ASN A 102 7.62 -12.93 14.64
N SER A 103 6.33 -12.61 14.44
CA SER A 103 5.43 -13.42 13.63
C SER A 103 5.54 -13.07 12.15
N ILE A 104 4.98 -13.94 11.28
CA ILE A 104 4.81 -13.62 9.86
C ILE A 104 3.97 -12.33 9.69
N GLY A 105 2.97 -12.12 10.54
CA GLY A 105 2.16 -10.91 10.56
C GLY A 105 2.96 -9.66 10.87
N GLY A 106 3.82 -9.73 11.89
CA GLY A 106 4.77 -8.67 12.23
C GLY A 106 5.65 -8.28 11.06
N ARG A 107 6.25 -9.25 10.38
CA ARG A 107 7.10 -9.02 9.20
C ARG A 107 6.36 -8.34 8.04
N ILE A 108 5.07 -8.61 7.85
CA ILE A 108 4.28 -7.95 6.81
C ILE A 108 4.12 -6.46 7.14
N VAL A 109 3.72 -6.15 8.37
CA VAL A 109 3.50 -4.79 8.83
C VAL A 109 4.82 -4.00 8.89
N ASP A 110 5.90 -4.61 9.37
CA ASP A 110 7.26 -4.03 9.33
C ASP A 110 7.69 -3.70 7.90
N GLY A 111 7.35 -4.56 6.94
CA GLY A 111 7.60 -4.32 5.52
C GLY A 111 6.90 -3.05 5.01
N VAL A 112 5.64 -2.83 5.42
CA VAL A 112 4.87 -1.62 5.10
C VAL A 112 5.48 -0.38 5.75
N ILE A 113 5.80 -0.46 7.05
CA ILE A 113 6.45 0.63 7.80
C ILE A 113 7.77 1.02 7.12
N ALA A 114 8.59 0.03 6.74
CA ALA A 114 9.86 0.26 6.09
C ALA A 114 9.72 0.90 4.70
N GLU A 115 8.65 0.58 3.96
CA GLU A 115 8.37 1.19 2.65
C GLU A 115 8.00 2.67 2.79
N ILE A 116 7.08 2.98 3.70
CA ILE A 116 6.67 4.36 4.01
C ILE A 116 7.88 5.17 4.50
N SER A 117 8.66 4.61 5.43
CA SER A 117 9.81 5.28 6.04
C SER A 117 10.93 5.56 5.05
N ARG A 118 11.28 4.60 4.17
CA ARG A 118 12.30 4.80 3.12
C ARG A 118 11.90 5.92 2.16
N THR A 119 10.64 5.98 1.79
CA THR A 119 10.13 6.97 0.84
C THR A 119 10.06 8.38 1.45
N LEU A 120 9.94 8.51 2.78
CA LEU A 120 10.09 9.79 3.48
C LEU A 120 11.54 10.28 3.50
N ILE A 121 12.52 9.36 3.57
CA ILE A 121 13.96 9.67 3.62
C ILE A 121 14.51 9.99 2.22
N GLU A 122 13.94 9.42 1.16
CA GLU A 122 14.26 9.73 -0.23
C GLU A 122 13.19 10.65 -0.87
N PRO A 123 13.21 11.97 -0.63
CA PRO A 123 12.34 12.86 -1.39
C PRO A 123 12.73 12.75 -2.87
N ARG A 124 11.75 12.42 -3.72
CA ARG A 124 11.86 12.28 -5.18
C ARG A 124 12.92 13.24 -5.77
N LYS A 125 14.10 12.74 -6.10
CA LYS A 125 15.13 13.51 -6.83
C LYS A 125 14.72 13.89 -8.26
N ASN A 126 13.55 13.45 -8.76
CA ASN A 126 13.13 13.61 -10.16
C ASN A 126 11.77 14.32 -10.32
N ALA A 127 11.61 15.50 -9.74
CA ALA A 127 10.44 16.36 -10.01
C ALA A 127 10.83 17.77 -10.50
N GLY A 128 12.00 17.94 -11.12
CA GLY A 128 12.45 19.27 -11.55
C GLY A 128 13.69 19.25 -12.42
N GLN A 129 13.61 18.68 -13.63
CA GLN A 129 14.42 19.19 -14.74
C GLN A 129 13.48 19.90 -15.70
N PRO A 130 13.42 21.25 -15.69
CA PRO A 130 12.70 21.96 -16.73
C PRO A 130 13.39 21.68 -18.06
N ALA A 131 12.61 21.33 -19.08
CA ALA A 131 13.07 21.26 -20.45
C ALA A 131 13.74 22.59 -20.80
N THR A 132 15.06 22.58 -20.96
CA THR A 132 15.80 23.68 -21.55
C THR A 132 15.39 23.78 -23.01
N VAL A 133 14.37 24.60 -23.28
CA VAL A 133 14.13 25.13 -24.62
C VAL A 133 15.29 26.08 -24.91
N THR A 134 16.34 25.55 -25.52
CA THR A 134 17.41 26.36 -26.10
C THR A 134 16.82 27.10 -27.29
N ARG A 135 16.40 28.33 -27.05
CA ARG A 135 16.04 29.32 -28.06
C ARG A 135 17.34 29.82 -28.68
N ALA A 136 17.74 29.22 -29.81
CA ALA A 136 18.79 29.80 -30.63
C ALA A 136 18.17 30.88 -31.53
N SER A 137 18.18 32.11 -31.03
CA SER A 137 18.21 33.29 -31.91
C SER A 137 19.62 33.40 -32.47
N ALA A 138 19.75 33.41 -33.79
CA ALA A 138 20.92 33.99 -34.46
C ALA A 138 20.42 34.74 -35.70
N VAL A 139 20.44 36.06 -35.55
CA VAL A 139 20.51 37.05 -36.63
C VAL A 139 21.79 36.78 -37.43
N ILE A 140 21.67 36.65 -38.74
CA ILE A 140 22.25 37.50 -39.82
C ILE A 140 21.59 37.05 -41.13
#